data_AF-A0A949Y9W7-F1
#
_entry.id   AF-A0A949Y9W7-F1
#
_cell.length_a   1.000
_cell.length_b   1.000
_cell.length_c   1.000
_cell.angle_alpha   90.00
_cell.angle_beta   90.00
_cell.angle_gamma   90.00
#
_symmetry.space_group_name_H-M   'P 1'
#
loop_
_entity.id
_entity.type
_entity.pdbx_description
1 polymer ?
#
loop_
_entity_poly.entity_id
_entity_poly.type
_entity_poly.pdbx_seq_one_letter_code
_entity_poly.pdbx_strand_id
1 'polypeptide(L)'
;MLIFGNSQKYPDDSEESFIIENLSAYCILWLDRQSEALGETRTMILEKILTEWFAMHVQDVPKNLDAYITEIARDAVSEFIVRHQEEFLPVNGESGVAE
;
A
#
# COMPACT_ATOMS: atom_id res chain seq x y z
N MET A 1 11.79 -10.36 15.37
CA MET A 1 10.64 -9.77 16.09
C MET A 1 10.96 -8.29 16.27
N LEU A 2 10.54 -7.45 15.32
CA LEU A 2 10.80 -6.02 15.38
C LEU A 2 9.69 -5.39 16.23
N ILE A 3 10.08 -4.86 17.38
CA ILE A 3 9.19 -4.19 18.32
C ILE A 3 9.27 -2.70 18.01
N PHE A 4 8.19 -2.13 17.47
CA PHE A 4 8.03 -0.69 17.32
C PHE A 4 7.67 -0.09 18.68
N GLY A 5 8.68 0.49 19.34
CA GLY A 5 8.56 1.18 20.62
C GLY A 5 8.02 2.60 20.45
N ASN A 6 7.07 2.95 21.33
CA ASN A 6 6.31 4.18 21.41
C ASN A 6 7.10 5.51 21.39
N SER A 7 6.48 6.49 20.73
CA SER A 7 6.35 7.91 21.09
C SER A 7 7.61 8.74 21.35
N GLN A 8 8.06 9.51 20.35
CA GLN A 8 7.94 10.98 20.31
C GLN A 8 8.76 11.60 19.17
N LYS A 9 8.07 12.48 18.41
CA LYS A 9 8.61 13.70 17.79
C LYS A 9 9.35 13.48 16.45
N TYR A 10 8.57 13.43 15.37
CA TYR A 10 8.96 13.47 13.94
C TYR A 10 10.45 13.73 13.68
N PRO A 11 11.13 12.70 13.15
CA PRO A 11 11.82 12.88 11.87
C PRO A 11 11.69 11.60 11.03
N ASP A 12 10.60 11.47 10.26
CA ASP A 12 10.49 10.36 9.28
C ASP A 12 9.63 10.69 8.04
N ASP A 13 8.87 11.80 8.06
CA ASP A 13 8.09 12.27 6.90
C ASP A 13 8.91 12.39 5.60
N SER A 14 10.23 12.56 5.66
CA SER A 14 11.07 12.79 4.47
C SER A 14 11.33 11.52 3.66
N GLU A 15 11.55 10.38 4.30
CA GLU A 15 11.81 9.12 3.58
C GLU A 15 10.48 8.49 3.12
N GLU A 16 9.43 8.64 3.92
CA GLU A 16 8.09 8.19 3.56
C GLU A 16 7.45 9.03 2.45
N SER A 17 7.56 10.37 2.52
CA SER A 17 7.11 11.23 1.42
C SER A 17 7.90 10.92 0.16
N PHE A 18 9.21 10.64 0.27
CA PHE A 18 10.03 10.24 -0.87
C PHE A 18 9.52 8.94 -1.51
N ILE A 19 9.13 7.94 -0.74
CA ILE A 19 8.59 6.69 -1.29
C ILE A 19 7.23 6.94 -1.96
N ILE A 20 6.33 7.68 -1.30
CA ILE A 20 5.00 8.01 -1.86
C ILE A 20 5.13 8.86 -3.14
N GLU A 21 6.06 9.82 -3.18
CA GLU A 21 6.34 10.66 -4.34
C GLU A 21 6.91 9.88 -5.53
N ASN A 22 7.52 8.70 -5.29
CA ASN A 22 8.05 7.83 -6.34
C ASN A 22 7.04 6.78 -6.84
N LEU A 23 5.81 6.76 -6.29
CA LEU A 23 4.71 5.96 -6.79
C LEU A 23 4.13 6.54 -8.07
N SER A 24 3.48 5.69 -8.87
CA SER A 24 2.73 6.19 -10.04
C SER A 24 1.55 7.05 -9.58
N ALA A 25 1.13 8.01 -10.43
CA ALA A 25 -0.03 8.86 -10.15
C ALA A 25 -1.31 8.03 -9.86
N TYR A 26 -1.43 6.85 -10.49
CA TYR A 26 -2.52 5.93 -10.24
C TYR A 26 -2.47 5.33 -8.82
N CYS A 27 -1.30 4.87 -8.38
CA CYS A 27 -1.10 4.35 -7.02
C CYS A 27 -1.40 5.41 -5.96
N ILE A 28 -0.95 6.66 -6.18
CA ILE A 28 -1.21 7.78 -5.28
C ILE A 28 -2.71 8.04 -5.17
N LEU A 29 -3.42 8.16 -6.30
CA LEU A 29 -4.87 8.37 -6.31
C LEU A 29 -5.63 7.23 -5.63
N TRP A 30 -5.19 5.99 -5.81
CA TRP A 30 -5.80 4.85 -5.13
C TRP A 30 -5.58 4.93 -3.61
N LEU A 31 -4.36 5.21 -3.16
CA LEU A 31 -4.04 5.37 -1.73
C LEU A 31 -4.84 6.52 -1.09
N ASP A 32 -5.02 7.64 -1.79
CA ASP A 32 -5.87 8.75 -1.32
C ASP A 32 -7.31 8.27 -1.05
N ARG A 33 -7.90 7.54 -2.01
CA ARG A 33 -9.28 7.02 -1.87
C ARG A 33 -9.41 6.01 -0.74
N GLN A 34 -8.44 5.12 -0.57
CA GLN A 34 -8.45 4.16 0.54
C GLN A 34 -8.27 4.85 1.88
N SER A 35 -7.41 5.88 1.95
CA SER A 35 -7.23 6.69 3.15
C SER A 35 -8.54 7.33 3.59
N GLU A 36 -9.29 7.91 2.64
CA GLU A 36 -10.62 8.48 2.90
C GLU A 36 -11.64 7.42 3.33
N ALA A 37 -11.68 6.26 2.66
CA ALA A 37 -12.67 5.21 2.92
C ALA A 37 -12.44 4.48 4.26
N LEU A 38 -11.18 4.24 4.61
CA LEU A 38 -10.80 3.48 5.81
C LEU A 38 -10.56 4.39 7.04
N GLY A 39 -10.40 5.70 6.83
CA GLY A 39 -10.03 6.64 7.90
C GLY A 39 -8.59 6.43 8.40
N GLU A 40 -7.75 5.77 7.61
CA GLU A 40 -6.34 5.50 7.91
C GLU A 40 -5.44 6.44 7.10
N THR A 41 -4.21 6.68 7.54
CA THR A 41 -3.25 7.45 6.74
C THR A 41 -2.72 6.61 5.58
N ARG A 42 -2.32 7.28 4.49
CA ARG A 42 -1.65 6.61 3.35
C ARG A 42 -0.43 5.80 3.78
N THR A 43 0.34 6.32 4.74
CA THR A 43 1.46 5.60 5.36
C THR A 43 1.02 4.26 5.93
N MET A 44 0.01 4.24 6.80
CA MET A 44 -0.44 2.99 7.43
C MET A 44 -0.93 1.98 6.40
N ILE A 45 -1.61 2.44 5.35
CA ILE A 45 -2.05 1.59 4.24
C ILE A 45 -0.84 1.04 3.47
N LEU A 46 0.14 1.89 3.16
CA LEU A 46 1.36 1.49 2.46
C LEU A 46 2.19 0.49 3.27
N GLU A 47 2.34 0.71 4.59
CA GLU A 47 3.03 -0.22 5.49
C GLU A 47 2.36 -1.61 5.50
N LYS A 48 1.03 -1.66 5.54
CA LYS A 48 0.28 -2.93 5.48
C LYS A 48 0.51 -3.65 4.15
N ILE A 49 0.46 -2.91 3.03
CA ILE A 49 0.72 -3.45 1.70
C ILE A 49 2.14 -4.01 1.61
N LEU A 50 3.14 -3.25 2.06
CA LEU A 50 4.54 -3.68 2.08
C LEU A 50 4.74 -4.91 2.97
N THR A 51 4.11 -4.93 4.15
CA THR A 51 4.19 -6.07 5.09
C THR A 51 3.65 -7.35 4.44
N GLU A 52 2.49 -7.27 3.78
CA GLU A 52 1.92 -8.39 3.05
C GLU A 52 2.80 -8.82 1.88
N TRP A 53 3.27 -7.85 1.09
CA TRP A 53 4.11 -8.11 -0.08
C TRP A 53 5.42 -8.81 0.31
N PHE A 54 6.11 -8.33 1.34
CA PHE A 54 7.31 -8.97 1.86
C PHE A 54 7.05 -10.39 2.37
N ALA A 55 5.89 -10.66 2.96
CA ALA A 55 5.55 -12.00 3.42
C ALA A 55 5.35 -12.99 2.25
N MET A 56 4.89 -12.51 1.09
CA MET A 56 4.71 -13.32 -0.13
C MET A 56 6.00 -13.47 -0.94
N HIS A 57 6.86 -12.45 -0.93
CA HIS A 57 8.04 -12.35 -1.79
C HIS A 57 9.37 -12.47 -1.03
N VAL A 58 9.38 -13.16 0.12
CA VAL A 58 10.58 -13.29 1.00
C VAL A 58 11.84 -13.72 0.24
N GLN A 59 11.70 -14.53 -0.83
CA GLN A 59 12.83 -15.01 -1.63
C GLN A 59 13.33 -14.01 -2.67
N ASP A 60 12.50 -13.04 -3.05
CA ASP A 60 12.78 -12.04 -4.08
C ASP A 60 13.27 -10.71 -3.47
N VAL A 61 13.29 -10.59 -2.13
CA VAL A 61 13.80 -9.41 -1.43
C VAL A 61 15.31 -9.26 -1.67
N PRO A 62 15.74 -8.17 -2.32
CA PRO A 62 17.17 -7.91 -2.53
C PRO A 62 17.90 -7.77 -1.20
N LYS A 63 19.15 -8.24 -1.14
CA LYS A 63 20.01 -8.07 0.05
C LYS A 63 20.35 -6.60 0.36
N ASN A 64 20.21 -5.70 -0.61
CA ASN A 64 20.43 -4.27 -0.47
C ASN A 64 19.09 -3.52 -0.64
N LEU A 65 18.22 -3.64 0.36
CA LEU A 65 16.84 -3.17 0.30
C LEU A 65 16.74 -1.66 0.03
N ASP A 66 17.60 -0.86 0.67
CA ASP A 66 17.56 0.60 0.60
C ASP A 66 17.75 1.12 -0.83
N ALA A 67 18.52 0.42 -1.66
CA ALA A 67 18.74 0.79 -3.05
C ALA A 67 17.51 0.57 -3.95
N TYR A 68 16.57 -0.28 -3.52
CA TYR A 68 15.42 -0.72 -4.31
C TYR A 68 14.08 -0.39 -3.65
N ILE A 69 14.07 0.32 -2.53
CA ILE A 69 12.87 0.53 -1.72
C ILE A 69 11.73 1.21 -2.48
N THR A 70 12.06 2.13 -3.39
CA THR A 70 11.07 2.82 -4.23
C THR A 70 10.48 1.93 -5.32
N GLU A 71 11.29 1.05 -5.92
CA GLU A 71 10.83 0.06 -6.90
C GLU A 71 9.96 -1.00 -6.23
N ILE A 72 10.39 -1.50 -5.07
CA ILE A 72 9.62 -2.44 -4.25
C ILE A 72 8.28 -1.84 -3.82
N ALA A 73 8.26 -0.59 -3.36
CA ALA A 73 7.01 0.08 -3.00
C ALA A 73 6.06 0.22 -4.19
N ARG A 74 6.59 0.55 -5.37
CA ARG A 74 5.78 0.65 -6.59
C ARG A 74 5.20 -0.71 -6.99
N ASP A 75 6.01 -1.75 -6.98
CA ASP A 75 5.59 -3.10 -7.37
C ASP A 75 4.59 -3.65 -6.36
N ALA A 76 4.85 -3.49 -5.06
CA ALA A 76 3.96 -3.92 -4.00
C ALA A 76 2.58 -3.28 -4.10
N VAL A 77 2.51 -1.95 -4.27
CA VAL A 77 1.22 -1.24 -4.40
C VAL A 77 0.53 -1.61 -5.70
N SER A 78 1.25 -1.69 -6.82
CA SER A 78 0.65 -2.03 -8.12
C SER A 78 0.08 -3.45 -8.11
N GLU A 79 0.83 -4.41 -7.59
CA GLU A 79 0.40 -5.80 -7.47
C GLU A 79 -0.78 -5.93 -6.50
N PHE A 80 -0.74 -5.23 -5.36
CA PHE A 80 -1.83 -5.22 -4.40
C PHE A 80 -3.14 -4.72 -5.03
N ILE A 81 -3.08 -3.61 -5.79
CA ILE A 81 -4.26 -3.05 -6.47
C ILE A 81 -4.81 -4.03 -7.51
N VAL A 82 -3.94 -4.68 -8.29
CA VAL A 82 -4.36 -5.66 -9.31
C VAL A 82 -4.99 -6.89 -8.64
N ARG A 83 -4.39 -7.40 -7.57
CA ARG A 83 -4.88 -8.61 -6.88
C ARG A 83 -6.24 -8.40 -6.23
N HIS A 84 -6.48 -7.21 -5.68
CA HIS A 84 -7.75 -6.87 -5.02
C HIS A 84 -8.71 -6.13 -5.96
N GLN A 85 -8.40 -6.00 -7.26
CA GLN A 85 -9.21 -5.24 -8.18
C GLN A 85 -10.68 -5.70 -8.18
N GLU A 86 -10.92 -7.01 -8.09
CA GLU A 86 -12.26 -7.61 -8.06
C GLU A 86 -13.04 -7.27 -6.79
N GLU A 87 -12.37 -7.10 -5.65
CA GLU A 87 -13.00 -6.73 -4.37
C GLU A 87 -13.48 -5.27 -4.36
N PHE A 88 -12.93 -4.45 -5.27
CA PHE A 88 -13.25 -3.03 -5.40
C PHE A 88 -14.02 -2.70 -6.68
N LEU A 89 -14.36 -3.70 -7.51
CA LEU A 89 -15.36 -3.50 -8.56
C LEU A 89 -16.71 -3.24 -7.89
N PRO A 90 -17.55 -2.33 -8.42
CA PRO A 90 -18.92 -2.28 -7.99
C PRO A 90 -19.50 -3.68 -8.21
N VAL A 91 -19.94 -4.34 -7.14
CA VAL A 91 -20.75 -5.56 -7.23
C VAL A 91 -21.87 -5.17 -8.19
N ASN A 92 -21.85 -5.71 -9.41
CA ASN A 92 -22.88 -5.46 -10.40
C ASN A 92 -24.18 -5.64 -9.66
N GLY A 93 -24.87 -4.52 -9.39
CA GLY A 93 -25.99 -4.51 -8.46
C GLY A 93 -26.91 -5.61 -8.92
N GLU A 94 -27.01 -6.67 -8.12
CA GLU A 94 -27.96 -7.74 -8.37
C GLU A 94 -29.30 -7.03 -8.41
N SER A 95 -29.73 -6.83 -9.64
CA SER A 95 -31.01 -6.27 -9.99
C SER A 95 -31.99 -7.18 -9.31
N GLY A 96 -32.53 -6.73 -8.18
CA GLY A 96 -33.74 -7.27 -7.61
C GLY A 96 -34.86 -7.09 -8.62
N VAL A 97 -34.89 -7.97 -9.62
CA VAL A 97 -36.07 -8.19 -10.43
C VAL A 97 -36.88 -9.19 -9.63
N ALA A 98 -37.79 -8.65 -8.84
CA ALA A 98 -38.94 -9.40 -8.39
C ALA A 98 -39.74 -9.83 -9.63
N GLU A 99 -39.87 -11.14 -9.83
CA GLU A 99 -41.00 -11.76 -10.52
C GLU A 99 -41.55 -12.89 -9.64
#